data_AF-A0A6J1N610-F1
#
_entry.id   AF-A0A6J1N610-F1
#
_cell.length_a   1.000
_cell.length_b   1.000
_cell.length_c   1.000
_cell.angle_alpha   90.00
_cell.angle_beta   90.00
_cell.angle_gamma   90.00
#
_symmetry.space_group_name_H-M   'P 1'
#
loop_
_entity.id
_entity.type
_entity.pdbx_description
1 polymer ?
#
loop_
_entity_poly.entity_id
_entity_poly.type
_entity_poly.pdbx_seq_one_letter_code
_entity_poly.pdbx_strand_id
1 'polypeptide(L)'
;MFFQCFCAMTLFYCAHWQAYVTGTLKMGRIDVTEAQYAIIAIHLISAILGPDVWTTQIPTISLSLNLVSNYGVVLMTVTVVFTYVKVIMKGGVGKNGSTVAGTSILSPVIPFSLVVVPAFIIFQKSESHVYENHPALYILAFGMVAAKVTNRLVVAHMTKSEMELYDWSLLGPAMLFLNQYFNNAIPEYYVLWLCTIWVCADLMRYCGQICLEICDHLHIRLFRIPYPPHAHHPHPHPPPSPKPERNDRNRGYNCYEIYVGRYGT
;
A
#
# COMPACT_ATOMS: atom_id res chain seq x y z
N MET A 1 -0.98 -15.69 16.22
CA MET A 1 0.09 -14.98 15.48
C MET A 1 0.03 -15.23 13.97
N PHE A 2 0.37 -16.40 13.43
CA PHE A 2 0.37 -16.62 11.97
C PHE A 2 -0.96 -16.34 11.27
N PHE A 3 -2.05 -16.95 11.73
CA PHE A 3 -3.36 -16.71 11.15
C PHE A 3 -3.74 -15.21 11.20
N GLN A 4 -3.43 -14.53 12.31
CA GLN A 4 -3.68 -13.10 12.48
C GLN A 4 -2.86 -12.25 11.49
N CYS A 5 -1.60 -12.62 11.22
CA CYS A 5 -0.78 -11.95 10.20
C CYS A 5 -1.37 -12.14 8.80
N PHE A 6 -1.84 -13.34 8.44
CA PHE A 6 -2.51 -13.59 7.16
C PHE A 6 -3.83 -12.83 7.03
N CYS A 7 -4.60 -12.74 8.10
CA CYS A 7 -5.78 -11.88 8.16
C CYS A 7 -5.43 -10.41 7.91
N ALA A 8 -4.41 -9.89 8.60
CA ALA A 8 -3.97 -8.50 8.44
C ALA A 8 -3.52 -8.20 7.00
N MET A 9 -2.70 -9.08 6.41
CA MET A 9 -2.28 -8.97 5.00
C MET A 9 -3.47 -8.99 4.04
N THR A 10 -4.43 -9.89 4.28
CA THR A 10 -5.65 -9.99 3.45
C THR A 10 -6.51 -8.73 3.55
N LEU A 11 -6.73 -8.21 4.76
CA LEU A 11 -7.50 -6.99 4.99
C LEU A 11 -6.87 -5.78 4.30
N PHE A 12 -5.55 -5.63 4.46
CA PHE A 12 -4.79 -4.57 3.81
C PHE A 12 -4.91 -4.64 2.29
N TYR A 13 -4.76 -5.84 1.73
CA TYR A 13 -4.93 -6.06 0.29
C TYR A 13 -6.36 -5.76 -0.18
N CYS A 14 -7.38 -6.23 0.53
CA CYS A 14 -8.79 -5.99 0.18
C CYS A 14 -9.15 -4.49 0.21
N ALA A 15 -8.59 -3.71 1.15
CA ALA A 15 -8.82 -2.27 1.19
C ALA A 15 -8.31 -1.58 -0.09
N HIS A 16 -7.11 -1.95 -0.54
CA HIS A 16 -6.53 -1.42 -1.78
C HIS A 16 -7.18 -1.97 -3.05
N TRP A 17 -7.64 -3.22 -3.02
CA TRP A 17 -8.45 -3.79 -4.10
C TRP A 17 -9.76 -3.04 -4.23
N GLN A 18 -10.46 -2.76 -3.14
CA GLN A 18 -11.66 -1.92 -3.18
C GLN A 18 -11.33 -0.56 -3.82
N ALA A 19 -10.25 0.11 -3.39
CA ALA A 19 -9.85 1.37 -3.99
C ALA A 19 -9.57 1.25 -5.50
N TYR A 20 -8.86 0.22 -5.94
CA TYR A 20 -8.59 -0.07 -7.36
C TYR A 20 -9.87 -0.29 -8.19
N VAL A 21 -10.93 -0.83 -7.59
CA VAL A 21 -12.23 -1.02 -8.25
C VAL A 21 -13.03 0.29 -8.25
N THR A 22 -13.16 0.95 -7.11
CA THR A 22 -14.04 2.11 -6.92
C THR A 22 -13.40 3.46 -7.23
N GLY A 23 -12.10 3.51 -7.51
CA GLY A 23 -11.32 4.74 -7.73
C GLY A 23 -11.24 5.66 -6.52
N THR A 24 -11.67 5.19 -5.35
CA THR A 24 -11.76 5.98 -4.13
C THR A 24 -11.35 5.13 -2.94
N LEU A 25 -10.35 5.60 -2.20
CA LEU A 25 -9.95 4.99 -0.94
C LEU A 25 -10.86 5.53 0.16
N LYS A 26 -11.79 4.68 0.63
CA LYS A 26 -12.69 5.04 1.72
C LYS A 26 -12.01 4.72 3.05
N MET A 27 -11.51 5.75 3.71
CA MET A 27 -10.94 5.61 5.05
C MET A 27 -12.07 5.44 6.06
N GLY A 28 -12.12 4.28 6.71
CA GLY A 28 -13.04 3.99 7.81
C GLY A 28 -12.62 4.69 9.11
N ARG A 29 -13.47 4.63 10.14
CA ARG A 29 -13.05 5.00 11.51
C ARG A 29 -11.94 4.09 12.01
N ILE A 30 -12.13 2.80 11.79
CA ILE A 30 -11.12 1.76 12.00
C ILE A 30 -10.60 1.38 10.63
N ASP A 31 -9.34 1.71 10.37
CA ASP A 31 -8.65 1.44 9.12
C ASP A 31 -7.23 0.89 9.41
N VAL A 32 -6.44 0.68 8.37
CA VAL A 32 -5.10 0.09 8.44
C VAL A 32 -4.23 0.77 9.50
N THR A 33 -4.28 2.10 9.57
CA THR A 33 -3.49 2.88 10.52
C THR A 33 -3.81 2.53 11.98
N GLU A 34 -5.09 2.43 12.34
CA GLU A 34 -5.51 2.08 13.71
C GLU A 34 -5.12 0.63 14.03
N ALA A 35 -5.31 -0.29 13.07
CA ALA A 35 -4.88 -1.67 13.22
C ALA A 35 -3.36 -1.76 13.45
N GLN A 36 -2.56 -0.92 12.79
CA GLN A 36 -1.11 -0.88 12.93
C GLN A 36 -0.69 -0.38 14.32
N TYR A 37 -1.33 0.69 14.83
CA TYR A 37 -1.13 1.13 16.21
C TYR A 37 -1.53 0.07 17.23
N ALA A 38 -2.63 -0.66 17.00
CA ALA A 38 -3.05 -1.77 17.85
C ALA A 38 -2.00 -2.90 17.88
N ILE A 39 -1.44 -3.27 16.72
CA ILE A 39 -0.37 -4.27 16.63
C ILE A 39 0.87 -3.82 17.40
N ILE A 40 1.28 -2.55 17.25
CA ILE A 40 2.42 -1.97 17.98
C ILE A 40 2.15 -2.04 19.49
N ALA A 41 0.96 -1.66 19.95
CA ALA A 41 0.58 -1.74 21.35
C ALA A 41 0.64 -3.17 21.90
N ILE A 42 0.11 -4.16 21.16
CA ILE A 42 0.15 -5.58 21.55
C ILE A 42 1.59 -6.08 21.69
N HIS A 43 2.49 -5.70 20.77
CA HIS A 43 3.90 -6.07 20.85
C HIS A 43 4.61 -5.38 22.01
N LEU A 44 4.30 -4.11 22.29
CA LEU A 44 4.84 -3.39 23.46
C LEU A 44 4.40 -4.03 24.78
N ILE A 45 3.12 -4.37 24.91
CA ILE A 45 2.60 -5.09 26.10
C ILE A 45 3.32 -6.42 26.26
N SER A 46 3.50 -7.17 25.17
CA SER A 46 4.22 -8.45 25.17
C SER A 46 5.71 -8.30 25.53
N ALA A 47 6.33 -7.17 25.16
CA ALA A 47 7.72 -6.88 25.49
C ALA A 47 7.91 -6.50 26.96
N ILE A 48 6.94 -5.80 27.57
CA ILE A 48 7.02 -5.36 28.97
C ILE A 48 6.61 -6.47 29.94
N LEU A 49 5.49 -7.16 29.66
CA LEU A 49 4.91 -8.15 30.58
C LEU A 49 5.30 -9.60 30.25
N GLY A 50 5.95 -9.81 29.11
CA GLY A 50 6.24 -11.14 28.57
C GLY A 50 5.06 -11.71 27.75
N PRO A 51 5.35 -12.63 26.81
CA PRO A 51 4.34 -13.26 25.95
C PRO A 51 3.37 -14.17 26.73
N ASP A 52 3.76 -14.64 27.91
CA ASP A 52 2.97 -15.56 28.74
C ASP A 52 1.67 -14.93 29.26
N VAL A 53 1.58 -13.60 29.33
CA VAL A 53 0.33 -12.90 29.69
C VAL A 53 -0.83 -13.31 28.79
N TRP A 54 -0.58 -13.56 27.51
CA TRP A 54 -1.63 -13.97 26.56
C TRP A 54 -2.09 -15.41 26.77
N THR A 55 -1.39 -16.21 27.55
CA THR A 55 -1.78 -17.59 27.87
C THR A 55 -2.62 -17.67 29.15
N THR A 56 -2.72 -16.58 29.92
CA THR A 56 -3.50 -16.53 31.15
C THR A 56 -4.98 -16.84 30.88
N GLN A 57 -5.57 -17.63 31.77
CA GLN A 57 -6.97 -18.03 31.67
C GLN A 57 -7.86 -16.95 32.26
N ILE A 58 -8.95 -16.63 31.55
CA ILE A 58 -9.97 -15.72 32.06
C ILE A 58 -10.71 -16.45 33.21
N PRO A 59 -10.74 -15.90 34.44
CA PRO A 59 -11.29 -16.56 35.62
C PRO A 59 -12.75 -17.03 35.48
N THR A 60 -13.51 -16.42 34.58
CA THR A 60 -14.95 -16.67 34.40
C THR A 60 -15.28 -17.63 33.24
N ILE A 61 -14.38 -17.83 32.27
CA ILE A 61 -14.69 -18.52 31.01
C ILE A 61 -13.74 -19.71 30.75
N SER A 62 -12.68 -19.90 31.57
CA SER A 62 -11.66 -20.96 31.39
C SER A 62 -11.00 -20.97 29.99
N LEU A 63 -11.13 -19.88 29.24
CA LEU A 63 -10.51 -19.70 27.93
C LEU A 63 -9.25 -18.85 28.11
N SER A 64 -8.18 -19.24 27.43
CA SER A 64 -6.95 -18.44 27.37
C SER A 64 -7.15 -17.18 26.53
N LEU A 65 -6.50 -16.08 26.92
CA LEU A 65 -6.61 -14.79 26.22
C LEU A 65 -6.21 -14.87 24.74
N ASN A 66 -5.25 -15.73 24.38
CA ASN A 66 -4.82 -15.97 23.01
C ASN A 66 -5.94 -16.53 22.11
N LEU A 67 -6.77 -17.44 22.63
CA LEU A 67 -7.91 -18.04 21.93
C LEU A 67 -9.00 -16.99 21.73
N VAL A 68 -9.34 -16.23 22.78
CA VAL A 68 -10.29 -15.11 22.68
C VAL A 68 -9.84 -14.10 21.63
N SER A 69 -8.57 -13.71 21.66
CA SER A 69 -7.98 -12.79 20.68
C SER A 69 -8.08 -13.34 19.24
N ASN A 70 -7.75 -14.62 19.03
CA ASN A 70 -7.86 -15.25 17.71
C ASN A 70 -9.32 -15.26 17.20
N TYR A 71 -10.28 -15.67 18.01
CA TYR A 71 -11.70 -15.65 17.61
C TYR A 71 -12.18 -14.24 17.27
N GLY A 72 -11.79 -13.25 18.08
CA GLY A 72 -12.11 -11.84 17.81
C GLY A 72 -11.54 -11.36 16.47
N VAL A 73 -10.28 -11.67 16.17
CA VAL A 73 -9.64 -11.32 14.90
C VAL A 73 -10.31 -12.03 13.72
N VAL A 74 -10.66 -13.32 13.84
CA VAL A 74 -11.38 -14.05 12.79
C VAL A 74 -12.71 -13.37 12.47
N LEU A 75 -13.53 -13.10 13.51
CA LEU A 75 -14.85 -12.50 13.35
C LEU A 75 -14.78 -11.12 12.71
N MET A 76 -13.85 -10.29 13.19
CA MET A 76 -13.61 -8.95 12.63
C MET A 76 -13.18 -9.05 11.17
N THR A 77 -12.22 -9.92 10.86
CA THR A 77 -11.70 -10.12 9.51
C THR A 77 -12.80 -10.53 8.54
N VAL A 78 -13.60 -11.55 8.90
CA VAL A 78 -14.71 -12.02 8.06
C VAL A 78 -15.72 -10.90 7.80
N THR A 79 -16.08 -10.14 8.84
CA THR A 79 -17.03 -9.02 8.73
C THR A 79 -16.52 -7.91 7.81
N VAL A 80 -15.26 -7.54 7.94
CA VAL A 80 -14.64 -6.47 7.14
C VAL A 80 -14.43 -6.93 5.70
N VAL A 81 -13.91 -8.14 5.48
CA VAL A 81 -13.77 -8.72 4.13
C VAL A 81 -15.13 -8.80 3.43
N PHE A 82 -16.19 -9.23 4.13
CA PHE A 82 -17.53 -9.29 3.54
C PHE A 82 -18.04 -7.91 3.13
N THR A 83 -17.75 -6.88 3.92
CA THR A 83 -18.02 -5.48 3.57
C THR A 83 -17.27 -5.06 2.30
N TYR A 84 -15.97 -5.35 2.20
CA TYR A 84 -15.17 -5.04 1.01
C TYR A 84 -15.67 -5.77 -0.23
N VAL A 85 -15.93 -7.08 -0.14
CA VAL A 85 -16.46 -7.88 -1.26
C VAL A 85 -17.79 -7.34 -1.73
N LYS A 86 -18.70 -6.98 -0.81
CA LYS A 86 -19.97 -6.35 -1.17
C LYS A 86 -19.81 -5.05 -1.95
N VAL A 87 -18.81 -4.24 -1.62
CA VAL A 87 -18.52 -3.00 -2.36
C VAL A 87 -17.91 -3.30 -3.73
N ILE A 88 -16.96 -4.23 -3.81
CA ILE A 88 -16.32 -4.64 -5.07
C ILE A 88 -17.36 -5.21 -6.05
N MET A 89 -18.30 -6.02 -5.57
CA MET A 89 -19.34 -6.65 -6.39
C MET A 89 -20.41 -5.68 -6.90
N LYS A 90 -20.53 -4.46 -6.33
CA LYS A 90 -21.42 -3.42 -6.87
C LYS A 90 -20.90 -2.81 -8.16
N GLY A 91 -19.67 -3.13 -8.57
CA GLY A 91 -19.04 -2.61 -9.77
C GLY A 91 -18.11 -1.43 -9.47
N GLY A 92 -17.15 -1.25 -10.37
CA GLY A 92 -16.17 -0.17 -10.32
C GLY A 92 -16.54 1.03 -11.18
N VAL A 93 -15.64 2.02 -11.21
CA VAL A 93 -15.82 3.28 -11.96
C VAL A 93 -15.44 3.17 -13.44
N GLY A 94 -14.90 2.04 -13.88
CA GLY A 94 -14.51 1.79 -15.27
C GLY A 94 -15.68 1.50 -16.19
N LYS A 95 -15.39 1.42 -17.50
CA LYS A 95 -16.37 1.08 -18.54
C LYS A 95 -17.06 -0.25 -18.22
N ASN A 96 -18.39 -0.29 -18.26
CA ASN A 96 -19.20 -1.47 -17.87
C ASN A 96 -19.09 -1.89 -16.40
N GLY A 97 -18.72 -0.98 -15.48
CA GLY A 97 -18.52 -1.32 -14.07
C GLY A 97 -17.21 -2.06 -13.80
N SER A 98 -16.23 -1.94 -14.70
CA SER A 98 -14.87 -2.48 -14.55
C SER A 98 -14.03 -1.68 -13.55
N THR A 99 -12.80 -2.13 -13.29
CA THR A 99 -11.85 -1.42 -12.41
C THR A 99 -11.47 -0.05 -12.98
N VAL A 100 -10.73 0.74 -12.22
CA VAL A 100 -10.20 2.04 -12.67
C VAL A 100 -9.39 1.94 -13.96
N ALA A 101 -8.72 0.81 -14.21
CA ALA A 101 -7.94 0.56 -15.42
C ALA A 101 -8.73 -0.12 -16.56
N GLY A 102 -10.04 -0.36 -16.39
CA GLY A 102 -10.86 -1.04 -17.40
C GLY A 102 -10.76 -2.56 -17.37
N THR A 103 -10.08 -3.15 -16.38
CA THR A 103 -9.96 -4.61 -16.21
C THR A 103 -11.13 -5.20 -15.43
N SER A 104 -11.30 -6.52 -15.45
CA SER A 104 -12.27 -7.21 -14.60
C SER A 104 -12.08 -6.86 -13.12
N ILE A 105 -13.17 -6.61 -12.40
CA ILE A 105 -13.16 -6.32 -10.94
C ILE A 105 -12.53 -7.42 -10.09
N LEU A 106 -12.45 -8.65 -10.64
CA LEU A 106 -11.82 -9.81 -10.03
C LEU A 106 -10.35 -10.00 -10.41
N SER A 107 -9.82 -9.27 -11.38
CA SER A 107 -8.42 -9.46 -11.82
C SER A 107 -7.38 -9.41 -10.70
N PRO A 108 -7.51 -8.56 -9.65
CA PRO A 108 -6.54 -8.54 -8.55
C PRO A 108 -6.56 -9.81 -7.68
N VAL A 109 -7.56 -10.70 -7.80
CA VAL A 109 -7.58 -11.94 -7.00
C VAL A 109 -6.46 -12.90 -7.40
N ILE A 110 -6.08 -12.91 -8.69
CA ILE A 110 -5.12 -13.85 -9.25
C ILE A 110 -3.71 -13.62 -8.68
N PRO A 111 -3.11 -12.42 -8.74
CA PRO A 111 -1.78 -12.20 -8.20
C PRO A 111 -1.73 -12.36 -6.68
N PHE A 112 -2.82 -12.09 -5.95
CA PHE A 112 -2.89 -12.36 -4.52
C PHE A 112 -2.96 -13.86 -4.21
N SER A 113 -3.77 -14.62 -4.96
CA SER A 113 -3.87 -16.07 -4.77
C SER A 113 -2.56 -16.79 -5.12
N LEU A 114 -1.80 -16.27 -6.08
CA LEU A 114 -0.45 -16.75 -6.38
C LEU A 114 0.52 -16.59 -5.20
N VAL A 115 0.27 -15.71 -4.23
CA VAL A 115 1.07 -15.61 -3.01
C VAL A 115 0.51 -16.51 -1.89
N VAL A 116 -0.80 -16.46 -1.67
CA VAL A 116 -1.45 -17.15 -0.55
C VAL A 116 -1.47 -18.68 -0.74
N VAL A 117 -1.71 -19.17 -1.95
CA VAL A 117 -1.80 -20.61 -2.22
C VAL A 117 -0.45 -21.31 -1.98
N PRO A 118 0.69 -20.85 -2.53
CA PRO A 118 1.99 -21.43 -2.18
C PRO A 118 2.30 -21.33 -0.69
N ALA A 119 1.97 -20.21 -0.04
CA ALA A 119 2.19 -20.06 1.40
C ALA A 119 1.40 -21.09 2.23
N PHE A 120 0.20 -21.47 1.79
CA PHE A 120 -0.58 -22.52 2.46
C PHE A 120 -0.05 -23.92 2.15
N ILE A 121 0.30 -24.20 0.89
CA ILE A 121 0.82 -25.52 0.49
C ILE A 121 2.16 -25.80 1.19
N ILE A 122 3.06 -24.81 1.24
CA ILE A 122 4.37 -24.94 1.89
C ILE A 122 4.20 -25.21 3.38
N PHE A 123 3.24 -24.55 4.03
CA PHE A 123 2.91 -24.82 5.43
C PHE A 123 2.41 -26.25 5.66
N GLN A 124 1.51 -26.76 4.81
CA GLN A 124 0.95 -28.11 4.97
C GLN A 124 1.94 -29.23 4.63
N LYS A 125 2.86 -28.99 3.70
CA LYS A 125 3.74 -30.03 3.13
C LYS A 125 5.18 -29.99 3.67
N SER A 126 5.57 -28.97 4.43
CA SER A 126 6.93 -28.85 4.96
C SER A 126 7.27 -30.00 5.92
N GLU A 127 8.21 -30.86 5.52
CA GLU A 127 8.71 -31.97 6.34
C GLU A 127 9.59 -31.49 7.50
N SER A 128 10.29 -30.36 7.32
CA SER A 128 11.17 -29.80 8.36
C SER A 128 10.46 -28.84 9.30
N HIS A 129 9.13 -28.74 9.22
CA HIS A 129 8.28 -27.86 10.02
C HIS A 129 8.88 -26.45 10.13
N VAL A 130 9.34 -25.88 9.00
CA VAL A 130 10.08 -24.60 8.96
C VAL A 130 9.32 -23.50 9.65
N TYR A 131 8.00 -23.54 9.50
CA TYR A 131 7.11 -22.59 10.13
C TYR A 131 7.09 -22.72 11.67
N GLU A 132 7.08 -23.93 12.22
CA GLU A 132 7.09 -24.13 13.68
C GLU A 132 8.44 -23.75 14.29
N ASN A 133 9.52 -24.07 13.57
CA ASN A 133 10.88 -23.81 14.01
C ASN A 133 11.29 -22.34 13.84
N HIS A 134 10.84 -21.67 12.77
CA HIS A 134 11.23 -20.30 12.42
C HIS A 134 10.02 -19.47 11.93
N PRO A 135 8.99 -19.26 12.78
CA PRO A 135 7.75 -18.60 12.38
C PRO A 135 7.95 -17.15 11.93
N ALA A 136 8.86 -16.42 12.58
CA ALA A 136 9.14 -15.02 12.27
C ALA A 136 9.72 -14.86 10.86
N LEU A 137 10.71 -15.68 10.50
CA LEU A 137 11.34 -15.63 9.17
C LEU A 137 10.35 -15.99 8.07
N TYR A 138 9.50 -17.00 8.32
CA TYR A 138 8.44 -17.39 7.38
C TYR A 138 7.44 -16.26 7.13
N ILE A 139 6.89 -15.69 8.22
CA ILE A 139 5.93 -14.58 8.12
C ILE A 139 6.56 -13.37 7.44
N LEU A 140 7.84 -13.08 7.71
CA LEU A 140 8.56 -11.97 7.09
C LEU A 140 8.74 -12.21 5.58
N ALA A 141 9.17 -13.39 5.16
CA ALA A 141 9.36 -13.71 3.74
C ALA A 141 8.07 -13.55 2.93
N PHE A 142 6.99 -14.23 3.33
CA PHE A 142 5.70 -14.16 2.64
C PHE A 142 5.02 -12.80 2.82
N GLY A 143 5.23 -12.14 3.97
CA GLY A 143 4.76 -10.79 4.23
C GLY A 143 5.37 -9.77 3.28
N MET A 144 6.67 -9.87 2.98
CA MET A 144 7.34 -8.99 2.03
C MET A 144 6.86 -9.21 0.59
N VAL A 145 6.58 -10.47 0.20
CA VAL A 145 5.98 -10.78 -1.11
C VAL A 145 4.58 -10.17 -1.21
N ALA A 146 3.73 -10.40 -0.20
CA ALA A 146 2.38 -9.82 -0.14
C ALA A 146 2.41 -8.29 -0.13
N ALA A 147 3.38 -7.67 0.57
CA ALA A 147 3.58 -6.24 0.59
C ALA A 147 3.93 -5.69 -0.80
N LYS A 148 4.83 -6.34 -1.55
CA LYS A 148 5.15 -5.94 -2.92
C LYS A 148 3.93 -6.00 -3.84
N VAL A 149 3.21 -7.11 -3.81
CA VAL A 149 1.97 -7.29 -4.61
C VAL A 149 0.94 -6.21 -4.25
N THR A 150 0.81 -5.87 -2.96
CA THR A 150 -0.09 -4.80 -2.53
C THR A 150 0.39 -3.42 -3.02
N ASN A 151 1.70 -3.13 -2.95
CA ASN A 151 2.25 -1.87 -3.45
C ASN A 151 2.01 -1.71 -4.96
N ARG A 152 2.10 -2.79 -5.74
CA ARG A 152 1.74 -2.77 -7.17
C ARG A 152 0.28 -2.44 -7.39
N LEU A 153 -0.62 -2.99 -6.59
CA LEU A 153 -2.04 -2.67 -6.64
C LEU A 153 -2.32 -1.20 -6.29
N VAL A 154 -1.63 -0.66 -5.28
CA VAL A 154 -1.72 0.76 -4.91
C VAL A 154 -1.25 1.64 -6.08
N VAL A 155 -0.11 1.33 -6.68
CA VAL A 155 0.42 2.09 -7.82
C VAL A 155 -0.57 2.02 -8.98
N ALA A 156 -1.03 0.82 -9.36
CA ALA A 156 -2.00 0.61 -10.44
C ALA A 156 -3.29 1.42 -10.23
N HIS A 157 -3.77 1.52 -8.99
CA HIS A 157 -4.89 2.39 -8.64
C HIS A 157 -4.58 3.87 -8.87
N MET A 158 -3.42 4.35 -8.43
CA MET A 158 -3.03 5.76 -8.55
C MET A 158 -2.75 6.17 -10.01
N THR A 159 -2.10 5.29 -10.78
CA THR A 159 -1.74 5.52 -12.19
C THR A 159 -2.87 5.17 -13.15
N LYS A 160 -3.93 4.52 -12.66
CA LYS A 160 -5.04 3.99 -13.47
C LYS A 160 -4.58 2.99 -14.54
N SER A 161 -3.51 2.24 -14.25
CA SER A 161 -2.96 1.22 -15.14
C SER A 161 -3.40 -0.18 -14.74
N GLU A 162 -3.36 -1.10 -15.70
CA GLU A 162 -3.60 -2.51 -15.40
C GLU A 162 -2.50 -3.06 -14.49
N MET A 163 -2.86 -4.00 -13.61
CA MET A 163 -1.90 -4.66 -12.74
C MET A 163 -1.40 -5.95 -13.41
N GLU A 164 -0.08 -6.05 -13.62
CA GLU A 164 0.47 -7.26 -14.25
C GLU A 164 0.41 -8.46 -13.29
N LEU A 165 0.17 -9.63 -13.87
CA LEU A 165 -0.08 -10.88 -13.16
C LEU A 165 1.20 -11.52 -12.61
N TYR A 166 2.32 -11.37 -13.32
CA TYR A 166 3.60 -11.99 -12.98
C TYR A 166 4.50 -11.01 -12.25
N ASP A 167 5.18 -11.49 -11.22
CA ASP A 167 6.10 -10.72 -10.41
C ASP A 167 7.36 -11.52 -10.11
N TRP A 168 8.51 -10.88 -10.23
CA TRP A 168 9.82 -11.45 -9.86
C TRP A 168 9.92 -11.82 -8.37
N SER A 169 9.09 -11.22 -7.51
CA SER A 169 8.96 -11.61 -6.10
C SER A 169 8.37 -13.01 -5.92
N LEU A 170 7.57 -13.51 -6.87
CA LEU A 170 6.97 -14.84 -6.80
C LEU A 170 8.00 -15.97 -7.01
N LEU A 171 9.18 -15.64 -7.55
CA LEU A 171 10.28 -16.59 -7.73
C LEU A 171 10.72 -17.22 -6.41
N GLY A 172 10.77 -16.44 -5.32
CA GLY A 172 11.18 -16.93 -4.00
C GLY A 172 10.24 -18.02 -3.46
N PRO A 173 8.92 -17.76 -3.33
CA PRO A 173 7.93 -18.76 -2.99
C PRO A 173 7.89 -19.96 -3.96
N ALA A 174 8.05 -19.73 -5.26
CA ALA A 174 8.09 -20.80 -6.26
C ALA A 174 9.30 -21.72 -6.05
N MET A 175 10.46 -21.17 -5.69
CA MET A 175 11.67 -21.93 -5.38
C MET A 175 11.47 -22.82 -4.14
N LEU A 176 10.82 -22.30 -3.09
CA LEU A 176 10.47 -23.09 -1.90
C LEU A 176 9.50 -24.22 -2.23
N PHE A 177 8.46 -23.93 -2.99
CA PHE A 177 7.48 -24.93 -3.44
C PHE A 177 8.14 -26.03 -4.28
N LEU A 178 9.04 -25.67 -5.19
CA LEU A 178 9.76 -26.61 -6.03
C LEU A 178 10.76 -27.45 -5.22
N ASN A 179 11.46 -26.86 -4.25
CA ASN A 179 12.36 -27.60 -3.35
C ASN A 179 11.62 -28.69 -2.54
N GLN A 180 10.38 -28.41 -2.14
CA GLN A 180 9.50 -29.39 -1.49
C GLN A 180 9.00 -30.49 -2.42
N TYR A 181 8.87 -30.21 -3.72
CA TYR A 181 8.50 -31.22 -4.70
C TYR A 181 9.63 -32.24 -4.92
N PHE A 182 10.89 -31.81 -4.78
CA PHE A 182 12.08 -32.66 -4.94
C PHE A 182 12.59 -33.29 -3.63
N ASN A 183 11.69 -33.54 -2.65
CA ASN A 183 12.02 -34.15 -1.35
C ASN A 183 13.19 -33.44 -0.62
N ASN A 184 13.18 -32.11 -0.59
CA ASN A 184 14.09 -31.30 0.24
C ASN A 184 15.59 -31.50 -0.08
N ALA A 185 15.97 -31.36 -1.35
CA ALA A 185 17.37 -31.46 -1.80
C ALA A 185 18.31 -30.43 -1.12
N ILE A 186 17.79 -29.26 -0.77
CA ILE A 186 18.48 -28.20 -0.02
C ILE A 186 17.68 -27.94 1.26
N PRO A 187 18.29 -27.81 2.45
CA PRO A 187 17.55 -27.55 3.69
C PRO A 187 16.67 -26.30 3.57
N GLU A 188 15.37 -26.46 3.82
CA GLU A 188 14.35 -25.42 3.63
C GLU A 188 14.67 -24.10 4.34
N TYR A 189 15.41 -24.13 5.46
CA TYR A 189 15.87 -22.95 6.18
C TYR A 189 16.75 -22.02 5.34
N TYR A 190 17.73 -22.56 4.60
CA TYR A 190 18.60 -21.75 3.75
C TYR A 190 17.84 -21.19 2.55
N VAL A 191 16.93 -21.98 1.97
CA VAL A 191 16.07 -21.53 0.87
C VAL A 191 15.15 -20.40 1.34
N LEU A 192 14.62 -20.49 2.56
CA LEU A 192 13.78 -19.43 3.13
C LEU A 192 14.56 -18.13 3.35
N TRP A 193 15.81 -18.21 3.81
CA TRP A 193 16.69 -17.04 3.91
C TRP A 193 16.99 -16.42 2.54
N LEU A 194 17.32 -17.23 1.54
CA LEU A 194 17.56 -16.75 0.18
C LEU A 194 16.31 -16.10 -0.41
N CYS A 195 15.13 -16.71 -0.22
CA CYS A 195 13.83 -16.13 -0.58
C CYS A 195 13.62 -14.77 0.11
N THR A 196 13.87 -14.69 1.42
CA THR A 196 13.72 -13.45 2.19
C THR A 196 14.62 -12.33 1.68
N ILE A 197 15.91 -12.62 1.45
CA ILE A 197 16.88 -11.66 0.93
C ILE A 197 16.51 -11.21 -0.48
N TRP A 198 16.13 -12.16 -1.35
CA TRP A 198 15.70 -11.89 -2.72
C TRP A 198 14.50 -10.94 -2.75
N VAL A 199 13.43 -11.28 -2.04
CA VAL A 199 12.20 -10.48 -2.00
C VAL A 199 12.45 -9.11 -1.38
N CYS A 200 13.31 -9.02 -0.36
CA CYS A 200 13.71 -7.74 0.22
C CYS A 200 14.43 -6.85 -0.80
N ALA A 201 15.43 -7.38 -1.51
CA ALA A 201 16.16 -6.64 -2.53
C ALA A 201 15.26 -6.21 -3.70
N ASP A 202 14.36 -7.08 -4.12
CA ASP A 202 13.38 -6.84 -5.17
C ASP A 202 12.34 -5.78 -4.77
N LEU A 203 11.82 -5.81 -3.53
CA LEU A 203 10.96 -4.77 -2.99
C LEU A 203 11.67 -3.41 -2.91
N MET A 204 12.91 -3.37 -2.42
CA MET A 204 13.69 -2.13 -2.34
C MET A 204 13.93 -1.52 -3.73
N ARG A 205 14.30 -2.34 -4.72
CA ARG A 205 14.45 -1.87 -6.10
C ARG A 205 13.15 -1.34 -6.66
N TYR A 206 12.04 -2.07 -6.47
CA TYR A 206 10.72 -1.65 -6.92
C TYR A 206 10.31 -0.31 -6.32
N CYS A 207 10.42 -0.13 -5.01
CA CYS A 207 10.10 1.14 -4.35
C CYS A 207 10.99 2.28 -4.86
N GLY A 208 12.30 2.05 -5.03
CA GLY A 208 13.21 3.06 -5.56
C GLY A 208 12.87 3.49 -6.98
N GLN A 209 12.58 2.54 -7.87
CA GLN A 209 12.23 2.81 -9.27
C GLN A 209 10.93 3.60 -9.39
N ILE A 210 9.86 3.15 -8.72
CA ILE A 210 8.56 3.83 -8.74
C ILE A 210 8.67 5.26 -8.19
N CYS A 211 9.41 5.46 -7.10
CA CYS A 211 9.62 6.81 -6.56
C CYS A 211 10.31 7.73 -7.57
N LEU A 212 11.34 7.23 -8.27
CA LEU A 212 12.06 8.03 -9.28
C LEU A 212 11.21 8.31 -10.51
N GLU A 213 10.44 7.34 -11.00
CA GLU A 213 9.57 7.49 -12.16
C GLU A 213 8.45 8.50 -11.92
N ILE A 214 7.82 8.45 -10.74
CA ILE A 214 6.81 9.45 -10.33
C ILE A 214 7.45 10.84 -10.22
N CYS A 215 8.65 10.94 -9.67
CA CYS A 215 9.37 12.21 -9.55
C CYS A 215 9.71 12.81 -10.92
N ASP A 216 10.17 11.98 -11.86
CA ASP A 216 10.50 12.40 -13.22
C ASP A 216 9.24 12.85 -13.98
N HIS A 217 8.16 12.08 -13.89
CA HIS A 217 6.88 12.39 -14.53
C HIS A 217 6.23 13.68 -14.01
N LEU A 218 6.29 13.92 -12.69
CA LEU A 218 5.68 15.09 -12.06
C LEU A 218 6.63 16.30 -12.01
N HIS A 219 7.87 16.15 -12.46
CA HIS A 219 8.95 17.14 -12.35
C HIS A 219 9.21 17.63 -10.91
N ILE A 220 9.10 16.74 -9.92
CA ILE A 220 9.37 17.02 -8.50
C ILE A 220 10.65 16.31 -8.08
N ARG A 221 11.47 16.94 -7.24
CA ARG A 221 12.64 16.26 -6.65
C ARG A 221 12.21 15.45 -5.44
N LEU A 222 12.65 14.20 -5.38
CA LEU A 222 12.44 13.32 -4.23
C LEU A 222 12.91 14.04 -2.94
N PHE A 223 12.01 14.16 -1.96
CA PHE A 223 12.20 14.87 -0.67
C PHE A 223 12.31 16.41 -0.71
N ARG A 224 11.92 17.09 -1.79
CA ARG A 224 11.84 18.57 -1.82
C ARG A 224 10.40 19.04 -2.02
N ILE A 225 9.81 19.63 -0.97
CA ILE A 225 8.50 20.27 -1.04
C ILE A 225 8.69 21.68 -1.61
N PRO A 226 8.12 22.04 -2.77
CA PRO A 226 8.13 23.41 -3.25
C PRO A 226 7.24 24.26 -2.33
N TYR A 227 7.82 25.23 -1.63
CA TYR A 227 7.04 26.23 -0.91
C TYR A 227 6.42 27.19 -1.93
N PRO A 228 5.08 27.39 -1.93
CA PRO A 228 4.51 28.46 -2.71
C PRO A 228 5.09 29.80 -2.21
N PRO A 229 5.43 30.76 -3.10
CA PRO A 229 5.87 32.08 -2.68
C PRO A 229 4.80 32.70 -1.78
N HIS A 230 5.20 33.28 -0.65
CA HIS A 230 4.30 34.07 0.19
C HIS A 230 3.54 35.05 -0.71
N ALA A 231 2.20 34.99 -0.68
CA ALA A 231 1.37 35.99 -1.33
C ALA A 231 1.85 37.36 -0.86
N HIS A 232 2.45 38.13 -1.77
CA HIS A 232 2.79 39.52 -1.50
C HIS A 232 1.50 40.22 -1.12
N HIS A 233 1.35 40.57 0.16
CA HIS A 233 0.37 41.55 0.59
C HIS A 233 0.58 42.79 -0.31
N PRO A 234 -0.46 43.30 -1.00
CA PRO A 234 -0.33 44.54 -1.73
C PRO A 234 0.12 45.62 -0.76
N HIS A 235 1.29 46.21 -1.02
CA HIS A 235 1.69 47.42 -0.32
C HIS A 235 0.58 48.47 -0.52
N PRO A 236 0.13 49.17 0.54
CA PRO A 236 -0.80 50.28 0.38
C PRO A 236 -0.20 51.29 -0.61
N HIS A 237 -0.96 51.65 -1.63
CA HIS A 237 -0.54 52.66 -2.60
C HIS A 237 -0.05 53.92 -1.88
N PRO A 238 1.14 54.45 -2.21
CA PRO A 238 1.52 55.78 -1.73
C PRO A 238 0.53 56.82 -2.26
N PRO A 239 0.19 57.85 -1.47
CA PRO A 239 -0.77 58.87 -1.88
C PRO A 239 -0.31 59.57 -3.16
N PRO A 240 -1.24 59.99 -4.04
CA PRO A 240 -0.89 60.55 -5.33
C PRO A 240 -0.11 61.87 -5.15
N SER A 241 1.07 61.93 -5.76
CA SER A 241 1.86 63.15 -5.91
C SER A 241 1.11 64.18 -6.77
N PRO A 242 1.18 65.49 -6.45
CA PRO A 242 0.51 66.53 -7.20
C PRO A 242 0.96 66.56 -8.66
N LYS A 243 -0.01 66.67 -9.58
CA LYS A 243 0.22 66.65 -11.04
C LYS A 243 1.16 67.79 -11.46
N PRO A 244 2.21 67.52 -12.25
CA PRO A 244 3.00 68.58 -12.85
C PRO A 244 2.22 69.25 -13.99
N GLU A 245 2.31 70.57 -13.99
CA GLU A 245 1.68 71.47 -14.95
C GLU A 245 2.23 71.25 -16.36
N ARG A 246 1.31 71.17 -17.31
CA ARG A 246 1.53 70.82 -18.71
C ARG A 246 2.39 71.89 -19.41
N ASN A 247 3.48 71.49 -20.06
CA ASN A 247 4.05 72.30 -21.12
C ASN A 247 4.38 71.43 -22.34
N ASP A 248 3.56 71.61 -23.37
CA ASP A 248 3.68 71.01 -24.70
C ASP A 248 4.95 71.53 -25.39
N ARG A 249 5.93 70.66 -25.63
CA ARG A 249 6.86 70.82 -26.76
C ARG A 249 7.59 69.52 -27.10
N ASN A 250 7.44 69.14 -28.36
CA ASN A 250 8.20 68.16 -29.15
C ASN A 250 7.89 66.66 -28.98
N ARG A 251 6.98 66.21 -29.87
CA ARG A 251 6.84 64.84 -30.36
C ARG A 251 8.14 64.35 -31.00
N GLY A 252 8.60 63.17 -30.57
CA GLY A 252 9.61 62.37 -31.24
C GLY A 252 9.38 60.89 -30.90
N TYR A 253 8.64 60.22 -31.77
CA TYR A 253 8.49 58.77 -32.00
C TYR A 253 9.02 57.78 -30.93
N ASN A 254 8.12 57.00 -30.32
CA ASN A 254 8.32 55.55 -30.28
C ASN A 254 7.04 54.76 -29.99
N CYS A 255 7.04 53.56 -30.59
CA CYS A 255 5.96 52.63 -30.84
C CYS A 255 5.40 51.96 -29.57
N TYR A 256 4.07 51.94 -29.40
CA TYR A 256 3.33 51.04 -28.51
C TYR A 256 2.04 50.60 -29.21
N GLU A 257 1.98 49.34 -29.64
CA GLU A 257 0.74 48.55 -29.65
C GLU A 257 0.99 47.41 -28.66
N ILE A 258 0.50 47.51 -27.41
CA ILE A 258 -0.89 47.30 -26.95
C ILE A 258 -1.36 45.86 -27.21
N TYR A 259 -1.12 45.04 -26.18
CA TYR A 259 -1.95 43.90 -25.82
C TYR A 259 -3.41 44.33 -25.70
N VAL A 260 -4.31 43.68 -26.46
CA VAL A 260 -5.72 43.56 -26.10
C VAL A 260 -6.07 42.08 -26.20
N GLY A 261 -6.37 41.48 -25.05
CA GLY A 261 -6.80 40.10 -24.95
C GLY A 261 -8.19 39.87 -25.53
N ARG A 262 -8.56 38.60 -25.65
CA ARG A 262 -9.95 38.19 -25.52
C ARG A 262 -10.06 36.71 -25.16
N TYR A 263 -10.68 36.49 -24.01
CA TYR A 263 -11.40 35.27 -23.65
C TYR A 263 -12.51 34.98 -24.67
N GLY A 264 -12.80 33.68 -24.82
CA GLY A 264 -14.08 33.15 -25.28
C GLY A 264 -14.09 32.70 -26.73
N THR A 265 -14.01 31.39 -26.97
CA THR A 265 -15.18 30.48 -27.01
C THR A 265 -14.72 29.04 -26.84
#